data_AF-A0A8B8KR26-F1
#
_entry.id   AF-A0A8B8KR26-F1
#
_cell.length_a   1.000
_cell.length_b   1.000
_cell.length_c   1.000
_cell.angle_alpha   90.00
_cell.angle_beta   90.00
_cell.angle_gamma   90.00
#
_symmetry.space_group_name_H-M   'P 1'
#
loop_
_entity.id
_entity.type
_entity.pdbx_description
1 polymer ?
#
loop_
_entity_poly.entity_id
_entity_poly.type
_entity_poly.pdbx_seq_one_letter_code
_entity_poly.pdbx_strand_id
1 'polypeptide(L)'
;MEKVSVSHMKRGLPLLNRTNTFLQFKQLTSSLSFPTQNPKSLRLRRPKSSLSDGTFSSSVAATDSSVAVKKKAADVSPELKGTSIFLTGMKSSLKIGLGKLLADALRYYYFDSDSVVEEAIGGASAAKSLRESDEKGFFESETEVLKQLSSMGRLVVCVGNGAVRSSTNLALLRHGISLWIDVPLDIVARDVIEEQGQFASFEISATGSYPEVKDEVGVLYNKYRDGYATADAIISVEKVASRLGYDNLEEITREDLTLEALREIEKLTRVKKMIEEAAKPF
;
A
#
# COMPACT_ATOMS: atom_id res chain seq x y z
N MET A 1 -41.01 -52.09 48.42
CA MET A 1 -41.46 -52.28 47.03
C MET A 1 -41.57 -50.86 46.48
N GLU A 2 -40.79 -50.37 45.52
CA GLU A 2 -40.20 -50.98 44.33
C GLU A 2 -39.02 -50.09 43.87
N LYS A 3 -38.00 -50.70 43.26
CA LYS A 3 -36.83 -50.02 42.68
C LYS A 3 -37.24 -49.21 41.44
N VAL A 4 -36.46 -48.20 41.05
CA VAL A 4 -35.80 -48.11 39.71
C VAL A 4 -35.08 -46.75 39.50
N SER A 5 -33.79 -46.91 39.18
CA SER A 5 -32.87 -46.19 38.28
C SER A 5 -32.59 -44.68 38.32
N VAL A 6 -31.28 -44.47 38.40
CA VAL A 6 -30.44 -43.28 38.18
C VAL A 6 -30.47 -42.81 36.73
N SER A 7 -30.54 -41.50 36.50
CA SER A 7 -29.81 -40.86 35.40
C SER A 7 -29.40 -39.42 35.75
N HIS A 8 -28.12 -39.13 35.50
CA HIS A 8 -27.43 -37.85 35.72
C HIS A 8 -27.81 -36.80 34.66
N MET A 9 -27.94 -35.53 35.05
CA MET A 9 -27.67 -34.38 34.18
C MET A 9 -26.89 -33.30 34.94
N LYS A 10 -25.56 -33.47 34.99
CA LYS A 10 -24.63 -32.34 35.16
C LYS A 10 -24.57 -31.60 33.82
N ARG A 11 -25.13 -30.39 33.76
CA ARG A 11 -24.84 -29.45 32.66
C ARG A 11 -23.47 -28.84 32.92
N GLY A 12 -22.44 -29.52 32.42
CA GLY A 12 -21.08 -28.98 32.32
C GLY A 12 -20.99 -28.01 31.15
N LEU A 13 -20.41 -26.84 31.42
CA LEU A 13 -19.91 -25.91 30.41
C LEU A 13 -18.98 -26.66 29.43
N PRO A 14 -19.09 -26.46 28.10
CA PRO A 14 -18.12 -27.02 27.18
C PRO A 14 -16.80 -26.26 27.34
N LEU A 15 -15.78 -26.99 27.79
CA LEU A 15 -14.38 -26.59 27.67
C LEU A 15 -14.09 -26.38 26.18
N LEU A 16 -13.76 -25.14 25.81
CA LEU A 16 -13.34 -24.79 24.45
C LEU A 16 -12.01 -25.49 24.17
N ASN A 17 -12.07 -26.54 23.36
CA ASN A 17 -10.91 -27.30 22.94
C ASN A 17 -10.03 -26.41 22.05
N ARG A 18 -8.81 -26.12 22.51
CA ARG A 18 -7.73 -25.52 21.73
C ARG A 18 -7.34 -26.49 20.61
N THR A 19 -7.95 -26.36 19.43
CA THR A 19 -7.44 -26.96 18.21
C THR A 19 -7.63 -25.99 17.04
N ASN A 20 -6.50 -25.48 16.53
CA ASN A 20 -6.27 -24.82 15.24
C ASN A 20 -7.44 -24.82 14.25
N THR A 21 -8.33 -23.84 14.37
CA THR A 21 -9.22 -23.38 13.30
C THR A 21 -9.02 -21.89 13.12
N PHE A 22 -7.82 -21.51 12.69
CA PHE A 22 -7.54 -20.18 12.15
C PHE A 22 -7.26 -20.38 10.66
N LEU A 23 -8.21 -19.93 9.84
CA LEU A 23 -8.14 -19.76 8.38
C LEU A 23 -7.29 -20.81 7.65
N GLN A 24 -7.90 -21.94 7.27
CA GLN A 24 -7.42 -22.64 6.07
C GLN A 24 -7.64 -21.69 4.89
N PHE A 25 -6.59 -20.96 4.50
CA PHE A 25 -6.37 -20.45 3.15
C PHE A 25 -6.26 -21.65 2.19
N LYS A 26 -7.35 -22.43 2.07
CA LYS A 26 -7.50 -23.38 0.97
C LYS A 26 -7.91 -22.54 -0.23
N GLN A 27 -6.96 -22.45 -1.17
CA GLN A 27 -7.15 -21.97 -2.55
C GLN A 27 -7.32 -20.46 -2.74
N LEU A 28 -6.31 -19.66 -2.37
CA LEU A 28 -6.09 -18.37 -3.06
C LEU A 28 -5.27 -18.51 -4.36
N THR A 29 -5.04 -19.75 -4.85
CA THR A 29 -4.38 -20.00 -6.14
C THR A 29 -5.37 -20.18 -7.30
N SER A 30 -6.70 -20.11 -7.07
CA SER A 30 -7.69 -20.33 -8.14
C SER A 30 -8.71 -19.21 -8.36
N SER A 31 -8.68 -18.11 -7.61
CA SER A 31 -9.64 -17.01 -7.81
C SER A 31 -9.08 -15.59 -7.64
N LEU A 32 -7.77 -15.40 -7.65
CA LEU A 32 -7.24 -14.09 -8.06
C LEU A 32 -7.43 -14.01 -9.58
N SER A 33 -8.54 -13.40 -10.01
CA SER A 33 -8.74 -13.00 -11.39
C SER A 33 -7.73 -11.90 -11.71
N PHE A 34 -6.53 -12.31 -12.15
CA PHE A 34 -5.57 -11.40 -12.74
C PHE A 34 -6.24 -10.68 -13.91
N PRO A 35 -6.30 -9.34 -13.93
CA PRO A 35 -6.81 -8.62 -15.08
C PRO A 35 -5.91 -8.92 -16.29
N THR A 36 -6.44 -9.72 -17.22
CA THR A 36 -5.78 -10.07 -18.48
C THR A 36 -5.98 -8.91 -19.46
N GLN A 37 -5.01 -8.00 -19.55
CA GLN A 37 -4.95 -7.08 -20.70
C GLN A 37 -4.47 -7.87 -21.93
N ASN A 38 -5.41 -8.26 -22.77
CA ASN A 38 -5.16 -8.92 -24.05
C ASN A 38 -4.94 -7.84 -25.13
N PRO A 39 -3.78 -7.75 -25.81
CA PRO A 39 -3.53 -6.72 -26.80
C PRO A 39 -4.19 -7.10 -28.13
N LYS A 40 -5.43 -6.67 -28.37
CA LYS A 40 -6.02 -6.74 -29.71
C LYS A 40 -5.44 -5.63 -30.57
N SER A 41 -4.57 -6.06 -31.49
CA SER A 41 -4.23 -5.40 -32.75
C SER A 41 -5.45 -4.71 -33.37
N LEU A 42 -5.46 -3.37 -33.33
CA LEU A 42 -6.36 -2.55 -34.12
C LEU A 42 -5.52 -1.76 -35.12
N ARG A 43 -5.44 -2.29 -36.34
CA ARG A 43 -5.11 -1.51 -37.53
C ARG A 43 -6.17 -0.42 -37.68
N LEU A 44 -5.78 0.84 -37.53
CA LEU A 44 -6.61 1.97 -37.97
C LEU A 44 -5.90 2.80 -39.03
N ARG A 45 -6.62 2.94 -40.15
CA ARG A 45 -6.33 3.74 -41.34
C ARG A 45 -6.08 5.21 -40.96
N ARG A 46 -5.11 5.82 -41.65
CA ARG A 46 -4.90 7.27 -41.71
C ARG A 46 -6.17 8.00 -42.18
N PRO A 47 -6.61 9.08 -41.50
CA PRO A 47 -7.36 10.15 -42.13
C PRO A 47 -6.44 11.35 -42.44
N LYS A 48 -6.80 12.05 -43.51
CA LYS A 48 -6.13 13.23 -44.05
C LYS A 48 -6.33 14.46 -43.16
N SER A 49 -5.37 15.36 -43.27
CA SER A 49 -5.31 16.71 -42.72
C SER A 49 -6.53 17.58 -43.03
N SER A 50 -6.97 18.36 -42.05
CA SER A 50 -7.49 19.71 -42.24
C SER A 50 -7.24 20.52 -40.97
N LEU A 51 -6.53 21.64 -41.12
CA LEU A 51 -6.30 22.63 -40.07
C LEU A 51 -7.61 23.33 -39.68
N SER A 52 -7.76 23.63 -38.40
CA SER A 52 -8.51 24.79 -37.92
C SER A 52 -7.95 25.23 -36.56
N ASP A 53 -7.54 26.49 -36.50
CA ASP A 53 -7.11 27.24 -35.33
C ASP A 53 -8.13 27.21 -34.19
N GLY A 54 -7.65 27.14 -32.96
CA GLY A 54 -8.48 27.29 -31.76
C GLY A 54 -7.78 26.89 -30.46
N THR A 55 -7.07 27.85 -29.87
CA THR A 55 -6.83 27.99 -28.41
C THR A 55 -6.41 26.73 -27.65
N PHE A 56 -5.12 26.37 -27.72
CA PHE A 56 -4.50 25.42 -26.78
C PHE A 56 -4.10 26.14 -25.49
N SER A 57 -4.80 25.82 -24.39
CA SER A 57 -4.32 26.08 -23.04
C SER A 57 -4.55 24.84 -22.19
N SER A 58 -3.48 24.34 -21.56
CA SER A 58 -3.35 23.28 -20.52
C SER A 58 -3.06 21.80 -20.88
N SER A 59 -3.02 21.33 -22.13
CA SER A 59 -2.85 19.88 -22.41
C SER A 59 -1.41 19.37 -22.65
N VAL A 60 -0.41 20.24 -22.82
CA VAL A 60 0.95 19.82 -23.19
C VAL A 60 1.75 19.31 -21.98
N ALA A 61 1.65 19.97 -20.82
CA ALA A 61 2.42 19.63 -19.61
C ALA A 61 2.05 18.27 -18.98
N ALA A 62 0.76 17.90 -18.98
CA ALA A 62 0.31 16.61 -18.46
C ALA A 62 0.82 15.42 -19.29
N THR A 63 1.08 15.65 -20.58
CA THR A 63 1.59 14.62 -21.49
C THR A 63 3.08 14.37 -21.27
N ASP A 64 3.86 15.42 -21.00
CA ASP A 64 5.31 15.32 -20.77
C ASP A 64 5.66 14.65 -19.44
N SER A 65 4.92 14.94 -18.37
CA SER A 65 5.19 14.34 -17.04
C SER A 65 4.92 12.82 -17.03
N SER A 66 3.82 12.38 -17.65
CA SER A 66 3.52 10.95 -17.81
C SER A 66 4.56 10.21 -18.67
N VAL A 67 5.11 10.86 -19.71
CA VAL A 67 6.19 10.31 -20.53
C VAL A 67 7.49 10.20 -19.72
N ALA A 68 7.82 11.20 -18.91
CA ALA A 68 8.99 11.17 -18.04
C ALA A 68 8.94 9.99 -17.03
N VAL A 69 7.78 9.77 -16.39
CA VAL A 69 7.57 8.63 -15.48
C VAL A 69 7.80 7.31 -16.21
N LYS A 70 7.19 7.11 -17.37
CA LYS A 70 7.32 5.85 -18.15
C LYS A 70 8.76 5.62 -18.61
N LYS A 71 9.43 6.67 -19.09
CA LYS A 71 10.85 6.58 -19.49
C LYS A 71 11.72 6.18 -18.32
N LYS A 72 11.57 6.87 -17.17
CA LYS A 72 12.35 6.58 -15.98
C LYS A 72 12.08 5.17 -15.44
N ALA A 73 10.82 4.74 -15.46
CA ALA A 73 10.45 3.39 -15.06
C ALA A 73 11.07 2.32 -15.97
N ALA A 74 11.13 2.57 -17.29
CA ALA A 74 11.78 1.68 -18.24
C ALA A 74 13.29 1.54 -17.97
N ASP A 75 13.96 2.63 -17.56
CA ASP A 75 15.38 2.62 -17.20
C ASP A 75 15.65 1.81 -15.91
N VAL A 76 14.74 1.89 -14.93
CA VAL A 76 14.91 1.26 -13.61
C VAL A 76 14.43 -0.20 -13.56
N SER A 77 13.42 -0.56 -14.36
CA SER A 77 12.77 -1.89 -14.32
C SER A 77 13.73 -3.08 -14.46
N PRO A 78 14.77 -3.07 -15.33
CA PRO A 78 15.72 -4.17 -15.44
C PRO A 78 16.51 -4.44 -14.16
N GLU A 79 16.84 -3.39 -13.41
CA GLU A 79 17.64 -3.48 -12.19
C GLU A 79 16.84 -4.07 -11.02
N LEU A 80 15.51 -3.94 -11.04
CA LEU A 80 14.64 -4.49 -9.99
C LEU A 80 14.58 -6.02 -10.00
N LYS A 81 14.77 -6.68 -11.16
CA LYS A 81 14.70 -8.16 -11.30
C LYS A 81 13.45 -8.79 -10.66
N GLY A 82 12.33 -8.05 -10.60
CA GLY A 82 11.09 -8.49 -9.97
C GLY A 82 10.98 -8.26 -8.46
N THR A 83 11.91 -7.54 -7.85
CA THR A 83 11.85 -7.11 -6.44
C THR A 83 10.63 -6.24 -6.21
N SER A 84 9.78 -6.60 -5.26
CA SER A 84 8.57 -5.85 -4.91
C SER A 84 8.89 -4.54 -4.19
N ILE A 85 8.01 -3.55 -4.32
CA ILE A 85 8.11 -2.22 -3.69
C ILE A 85 7.02 -2.09 -2.62
N PHE A 86 7.39 -1.72 -1.40
CA PHE A 86 6.48 -1.48 -0.29
C PHE A 86 6.42 0.01 0.04
N LEU A 87 5.24 0.61 -0.03
CA LEU A 87 5.01 2.01 0.31
C LEU A 87 4.48 2.10 1.74
N THR A 88 5.30 2.63 2.64
CA THR A 88 4.98 2.88 4.05
C THR A 88 4.63 4.36 4.28
N GLY A 89 4.18 4.71 5.49
CA GLY A 89 3.71 6.05 5.85
C GLY A 89 2.19 6.12 6.01
N MET A 90 1.71 7.26 6.50
CA MET A 90 0.28 7.51 6.75
C MET A 90 -0.55 7.29 5.47
N LYS A 91 -1.72 6.68 5.61
CA LYS A 91 -2.65 6.47 4.49
C LYS A 91 -3.11 7.83 3.98
N SER A 92 -2.97 8.05 2.67
CA SER A 92 -3.29 9.32 2.01
C SER A 92 -3.56 9.10 0.52
N SER A 93 -4.28 10.03 -0.07
CA SER A 93 -4.62 10.06 -1.50
C SER A 93 -3.35 10.11 -2.37
N LEU A 94 -2.35 10.90 -1.97
CA LEU A 94 -1.05 11.00 -2.65
C LEU A 94 -0.29 9.67 -2.66
N LYS A 95 -0.21 8.96 -1.52
CA LYS A 95 0.47 7.66 -1.43
C LYS A 95 -0.21 6.61 -2.30
N ILE A 96 -1.55 6.53 -2.26
CA ILE A 96 -2.32 5.59 -3.10
C ILE A 96 -2.18 5.93 -4.60
N GLY A 97 -2.26 7.21 -4.94
CA GLY A 97 -2.11 7.70 -6.31
C GLY A 97 -0.71 7.40 -6.88
N LEU A 98 0.34 7.67 -6.10
CA LEU A 98 1.72 7.32 -6.41
C LEU A 98 1.86 5.81 -6.61
N GLY A 99 1.37 4.99 -5.67
CA GLY A 99 1.51 3.54 -5.75
C GLY A 99 0.85 2.93 -6.99
N LYS A 100 -0.35 3.37 -7.34
CA LYS A 100 -1.05 2.93 -8.55
C LYS A 100 -0.28 3.33 -9.82
N LEU A 101 0.21 4.57 -9.88
CA LEU A 101 0.97 5.07 -11.04
C LEU A 101 2.33 4.37 -11.17
N LEU A 102 3.03 4.14 -10.06
CA LEU A 102 4.29 3.41 -10.01
C LEU A 102 4.12 1.97 -10.50
N ALA A 103 3.05 1.29 -10.07
CA ALA A 103 2.73 -0.07 -10.51
C ALA A 103 2.50 -0.14 -12.02
N ASP A 104 1.69 0.77 -12.58
CA ASP A 104 1.45 0.84 -14.02
C ASP A 104 2.74 1.11 -14.81
N ALA A 105 3.55 2.07 -14.35
CA ALA A 105 4.80 2.43 -15.01
C ALA A 105 5.83 1.29 -15.02
N LEU A 106 5.94 0.53 -13.91
CA LEU A 106 6.84 -0.62 -13.78
C LEU A 106 6.28 -1.92 -14.37
N ARG A 107 5.00 -1.95 -14.78
CA ARG A 107 4.25 -3.16 -15.15
C ARG A 107 4.19 -4.18 -14.02
N TYR A 108 3.96 -3.71 -12.80
CA TYR A 108 3.82 -4.49 -11.57
C TYR A 108 2.34 -4.52 -11.15
N TYR A 109 1.97 -5.47 -10.29
CA TYR A 109 0.64 -5.50 -9.70
C TYR A 109 0.56 -4.55 -8.51
N TYR A 110 -0.56 -3.84 -8.37
CA TYR A 110 -0.81 -2.96 -7.24
C TYR A 110 -1.68 -3.67 -6.19
N PHE A 111 -1.32 -3.54 -4.92
CA PHE A 111 -2.14 -3.98 -3.78
C PHE A 111 -2.18 -2.91 -2.68
N ASP A 112 -3.33 -2.80 -2.00
CA ASP A 112 -3.45 -2.12 -0.71
C ASP A 112 -3.59 -3.20 0.37
N SER A 113 -2.66 -3.28 1.32
CA SER A 113 -2.62 -4.39 2.28
C SER A 113 -3.89 -4.46 3.13
N ASP A 114 -4.43 -3.30 3.51
CA ASP A 114 -5.63 -3.23 4.35
C ASP A 114 -6.83 -3.80 3.60
N SER A 115 -6.98 -3.43 2.33
CA SER A 115 -8.01 -3.98 1.44
C SER A 115 -7.90 -5.51 1.30
N VAL A 116 -6.68 -6.04 1.19
CA VAL A 116 -6.46 -7.50 1.11
C VAL A 116 -6.79 -8.19 2.44
N VAL A 117 -6.48 -7.57 3.59
CA VAL A 117 -6.88 -8.06 4.91
C VAL A 117 -8.41 -8.07 5.04
N GLU A 118 -9.07 -6.99 4.62
CA GLU A 118 -10.53 -6.92 4.63
C GLU A 118 -11.15 -8.02 3.78
N GLU A 119 -10.67 -8.22 2.55
CA GLU A 119 -11.15 -9.29 1.67
C GLU A 119 -10.96 -10.67 2.31
N ALA A 120 -9.78 -10.92 2.90
CA ALA A 120 -9.47 -12.20 3.56
C ALA A 120 -10.37 -12.49 4.77
N ILE A 121 -10.83 -11.46 5.49
CA ILE A 121 -11.72 -11.60 6.65
C ILE A 121 -13.20 -11.70 6.23
N GLY A 122 -13.54 -11.35 4.99
CA GLY A 122 -14.92 -11.39 4.46
C GLY A 122 -15.56 -10.02 4.24
N GLY A 123 -14.74 -8.98 4.03
CA GLY A 123 -15.12 -7.61 3.72
C GLY A 123 -14.94 -6.64 4.89
N ALA A 124 -15.00 -5.34 4.58
CA ALA A 124 -14.74 -4.24 5.53
C ALA A 124 -15.55 -4.32 6.84
N SER A 125 -16.83 -4.72 6.77
CA SER A 125 -17.69 -4.84 7.96
C SER A 125 -17.25 -5.99 8.89
N ALA A 126 -16.86 -7.13 8.31
CA ALA A 126 -16.34 -8.27 9.06
C ALA A 126 -14.97 -7.94 9.66
N ALA A 127 -14.11 -7.28 8.91
CA ALA A 127 -12.81 -6.79 9.34
C ALA A 127 -12.92 -5.82 10.53
N LYS A 128 -13.85 -4.86 10.45
CA LYS A 128 -14.18 -3.94 11.55
C LYS A 128 -14.64 -4.70 12.80
N SER A 129 -15.60 -5.60 12.63
CA SER A 129 -16.15 -6.40 13.74
C SER A 129 -15.08 -7.29 14.39
N LEU A 130 -14.18 -7.88 13.60
CA LEU A 130 -13.08 -8.69 14.11
C LEU A 130 -12.09 -7.83 14.89
N ARG A 131 -11.72 -6.65 14.38
CA ARG A 131 -10.80 -5.75 15.07
C ARG A 131 -11.34 -5.29 16.43
N GLU A 132 -12.65 -5.07 16.53
CA GLU A 132 -13.34 -4.69 17.78
C GLU A 132 -13.44 -5.86 18.79
N SER A 133 -13.63 -7.08 18.30
CA SER A 133 -13.88 -8.27 19.15
C SER A 133 -12.63 -9.10 19.48
N ASP A 134 -11.66 -9.15 18.56
CA ASP A 134 -10.39 -9.86 18.66
C ASP A 134 -9.29 -9.09 17.91
N GLU A 135 -8.81 -8.02 18.56
CA GLU A 135 -7.75 -7.16 18.05
C GLU A 135 -6.48 -7.96 17.70
N LYS A 136 -6.15 -8.98 18.52
CA LYS A 136 -4.98 -9.84 18.28
C LYS A 136 -5.15 -10.65 17.00
N GLY A 137 -6.31 -11.26 16.80
CA GLY A 137 -6.63 -12.01 15.58
C GLY A 137 -6.58 -11.13 14.32
N PHE A 138 -6.96 -9.86 14.45
CA PHE A 138 -6.81 -8.89 13.36
C PHE A 138 -5.33 -8.66 13.01
N PHE A 139 -4.46 -8.41 14.00
CA PHE A 139 -3.03 -8.17 13.75
C PHE A 139 -2.29 -9.41 13.21
N GLU A 140 -2.71 -10.60 13.63
CA GLU A 140 -2.23 -11.85 13.05
C GLU A 140 -2.62 -11.95 11.57
N SER A 141 -3.83 -11.51 11.21
CA SER A 141 -4.28 -11.45 9.81
C SER A 141 -3.50 -10.43 8.98
N GLU A 142 -3.19 -9.24 9.51
CA GLU A 142 -2.31 -8.26 8.85
C GLU A 142 -0.92 -8.86 8.57
N THR A 143 -0.37 -9.57 9.55
CA THR A 143 0.95 -10.21 9.45
C THR A 143 0.95 -11.32 8.38
N GLU A 144 -0.09 -12.15 8.34
CA GLU A 144 -0.18 -13.24 7.35
C GLU A 144 -0.37 -12.71 5.92
N VAL A 145 -1.20 -11.68 5.74
CA VAL A 145 -1.33 -11.01 4.43
C VAL A 145 -0.01 -10.41 3.99
N LEU A 146 0.68 -9.68 4.86
CA LEU A 146 1.98 -9.09 4.53
C LEU A 146 3.00 -10.16 4.17
N LYS A 147 2.99 -11.30 4.87
CA LYS A 147 3.86 -12.43 4.58
C LYS A 147 3.61 -13.01 3.19
N GLN A 148 2.34 -13.19 2.81
CA GLN A 148 1.99 -13.64 1.46
C GLN A 148 2.48 -12.65 0.40
N LEU A 149 2.18 -11.36 0.56
CA LEU A 149 2.62 -10.31 -0.37
C LEU A 149 4.15 -10.23 -0.48
N SER A 150 4.88 -10.40 0.64
CA SER A 150 6.35 -10.39 0.67
C SER A 150 7.00 -11.58 -0.04
N SER A 151 6.27 -12.69 -0.19
CA SER A 151 6.75 -13.88 -0.92
C SER A 151 6.56 -13.78 -2.43
N MET A 152 5.81 -12.79 -2.91
CA MET A 152 5.51 -12.57 -4.31
C MET A 152 6.43 -11.50 -4.92
N GLY A 153 6.77 -11.67 -6.20
CA GLY A 153 7.53 -10.69 -6.96
C GLY A 153 6.65 -9.77 -7.80
N ARG A 154 7.23 -8.66 -8.26
CA ARG A 154 6.61 -7.68 -9.17
C ARG A 154 5.35 -7.03 -8.59
N LEU A 155 5.39 -6.69 -7.31
CA LEU A 155 4.31 -5.97 -6.63
C LEU A 155 4.71 -4.53 -6.28
N VAL A 156 3.74 -3.63 -6.27
CA VAL A 156 3.77 -2.37 -5.54
C VAL A 156 2.67 -2.45 -4.50
N VAL A 157 3.03 -2.41 -3.22
CA VAL A 157 2.11 -2.62 -2.12
C VAL A 157 2.06 -1.36 -1.26
N CYS A 158 0.90 -0.71 -1.21
CA CYS A 158 0.60 0.27 -0.17
C CYS A 158 0.31 -0.47 1.13
N VAL A 159 1.21 -0.38 2.10
CA VAL A 159 1.01 -1.04 3.39
C VAL A 159 0.38 -0.10 4.40
N GLY A 160 -0.56 -0.61 5.18
CA GLY A 160 -1.15 0.10 6.31
C GLY A 160 -0.22 0.20 7.51
N ASN A 161 -0.66 0.91 8.55
CA ASN A 161 0.13 1.12 9.77
C ASN A 161 0.51 -0.18 10.47
N GLY A 162 -0.32 -1.24 10.30
CA GLY A 162 -0.05 -2.60 10.78
C GLY A 162 1.30 -3.17 10.37
N ALA A 163 1.80 -2.80 9.19
CA ALA A 163 3.03 -3.34 8.63
C ALA A 163 4.30 -2.86 9.35
N VAL A 164 4.24 -1.78 10.13
CA VAL A 164 5.41 -1.23 10.83
C VAL A 164 5.39 -1.44 12.34
N ARG A 165 4.44 -2.24 12.85
CA ARG A 165 4.19 -2.42 14.29
C ARG A 165 5.09 -3.43 14.99
N SER A 166 5.60 -4.40 14.23
CA SER A 166 6.34 -5.53 14.79
C SER A 166 7.63 -5.76 14.02
N SER A 167 8.64 -6.25 14.72
CA SER A 167 9.91 -6.65 14.09
C SER A 167 9.71 -7.72 13.01
N THR A 168 8.69 -8.57 13.16
CA THR A 168 8.30 -9.56 12.16
C THR A 168 7.85 -8.88 10.88
N ASN A 169 6.92 -7.93 10.95
CA ASN A 169 6.42 -7.24 9.76
C ASN A 169 7.51 -6.40 9.10
N LEU A 170 8.34 -5.72 9.90
CA LEU A 170 9.51 -5.01 9.39
C LEU A 170 10.51 -5.95 8.69
N ALA A 171 10.69 -7.18 9.19
CA ALA A 171 11.51 -8.17 8.49
C ALA A 171 10.89 -8.61 7.15
N LEU A 172 9.56 -8.69 7.06
CA LEU A 172 8.87 -9.02 5.80
C LEU A 172 9.05 -7.91 4.74
N LEU A 173 9.01 -6.64 5.15
CA LEU A 173 9.24 -5.51 4.24
C LEU A 173 10.64 -5.54 3.60
N ARG A 174 11.64 -6.10 4.30
CA ARG A 174 13.01 -6.26 3.80
C ARG A 174 13.17 -7.29 2.67
N HIS A 175 12.12 -8.06 2.33
CA HIS A 175 12.13 -8.90 1.12
C HIS A 175 11.97 -8.07 -0.17
N GLY A 176 11.54 -6.81 -0.06
CA GLY A 176 11.47 -5.87 -1.17
C GLY A 176 12.26 -4.60 -0.90
N ILE A 177 11.91 -3.54 -1.64
CA ILE A 177 12.37 -2.18 -1.38
C ILE A 177 11.25 -1.43 -0.68
N SER A 178 11.53 -0.86 0.47
CA SER A 178 10.57 -0.09 1.26
C SER A 178 10.81 1.41 1.10
N LEU A 179 9.75 2.16 0.76
CA LEU A 179 9.77 3.61 0.59
C LEU A 179 8.79 4.22 1.58
N TRP A 180 9.25 5.10 2.46
CA TRP A 180 8.38 5.89 3.31
C TRP A 180 7.91 7.14 2.56
N ILE A 181 6.62 7.20 2.28
CA ILE A 181 5.98 8.39 1.71
C ILE A 181 5.55 9.29 2.88
N ASP A 182 6.33 10.34 3.12
CA ASP A 182 6.13 11.28 4.22
C ASP A 182 5.27 12.45 3.74
N VAL A 183 3.98 12.35 4.06
CA VAL A 183 2.93 13.29 3.65
C VAL A 183 2.59 14.20 4.83
N PRO A 184 2.56 15.54 4.62
CA PRO A 184 2.15 16.50 5.64
C PRO A 184 0.79 16.16 6.25
N LEU A 185 0.72 16.25 7.58
CA LEU A 185 -0.45 15.84 8.35
C LEU A 185 -1.70 16.64 8.00
N ASP A 186 -1.53 17.89 7.55
CA ASP A 186 -2.63 18.71 7.04
C ASP A 186 -3.33 18.07 5.83
N ILE A 187 -2.57 17.47 4.91
CA ILE A 187 -3.11 16.76 3.74
C ILE A 187 -3.81 15.48 4.20
N VAL A 188 -3.17 14.71 5.08
CA VAL A 188 -3.74 13.46 5.63
C VAL A 188 -5.05 13.73 6.37
N ALA A 189 -5.12 14.77 7.19
CA ALA A 189 -6.33 15.15 7.92
C ALA A 189 -7.47 15.56 6.98
N ARG A 190 -7.16 16.28 5.88
CA ARG A 190 -8.15 16.61 4.84
C ARG A 190 -8.67 15.35 4.15
N ASP A 191 -7.78 14.45 3.73
CA ASP A 191 -8.15 13.17 3.11
C ASP A 191 -9.14 12.39 3.99
N VAL A 192 -8.90 12.33 5.31
CA VAL A 192 -9.77 11.64 6.27
C VAL A 192 -11.17 12.28 6.35
N ILE A 193 -11.26 13.60 6.31
CA ILE A 193 -12.54 14.33 6.40
C ILE A 193 -13.33 14.21 5.10
N GLU A 194 -12.66 14.35 3.95
CA GLU A 194 -13.29 14.34 2.63
C GLU A 194 -13.76 12.94 2.23
N GLU A 195 -13.01 11.89 2.57
CA GLU A 195 -13.38 10.51 2.29
C GLU A 195 -13.36 9.63 3.55
N GLN A 196 -14.30 9.92 4.48
CA GLN A 196 -14.53 9.27 5.78
C GLN A 196 -14.53 7.72 5.80
N GLY A 197 -14.52 7.05 4.65
CA GLY A 197 -14.44 5.58 4.55
C GLY A 197 -13.17 5.03 3.88
N GLN A 198 -12.48 5.79 3.02
CA GLN A 198 -11.31 5.28 2.27
C GLN A 198 -9.99 5.57 2.98
N PHE A 199 -9.87 6.73 3.63
CA PHE A 199 -8.65 7.17 4.31
C PHE A 199 -8.77 7.13 5.83
N ALA A 200 -10.00 7.10 6.35
CA ALA A 200 -10.25 6.90 7.76
C ALA A 200 -9.71 5.54 8.20
N SER A 201 -8.60 5.55 8.93
CA SER A 201 -8.22 4.40 9.73
C SER A 201 -9.19 4.27 10.89
N PHE A 202 -9.50 3.04 11.32
CA PHE A 202 -10.32 2.81 12.50
C PHE A 202 -9.75 3.45 13.79
N GLU A 203 -8.46 3.79 13.79
CA GLU A 203 -7.77 4.51 14.87
C GLU A 203 -8.07 6.03 14.89
N ILE A 204 -8.75 6.57 13.88
CA ILE A 204 -9.12 7.99 13.76
C ILE A 204 -10.65 8.12 13.73
N SER A 205 -11.19 9.02 14.53
CA SER A 205 -12.60 9.38 14.53
C SER A 205 -12.90 10.29 13.34
N ALA A 206 -13.39 9.71 12.25
CA ALA A 206 -13.75 10.45 11.03
C ALA A 206 -14.90 11.46 11.20
N THR A 207 -15.49 11.57 12.39
CA THR A 207 -16.65 12.42 12.70
C THR A 207 -16.32 13.70 13.48
N GLY A 208 -15.03 14.03 13.66
CA GLY A 208 -14.57 15.22 14.36
C GLY A 208 -14.43 16.48 13.48
N SER A 209 -14.19 17.62 14.13
CA SER A 209 -13.77 18.86 13.46
C SER A 209 -12.35 18.74 12.90
N TYR A 210 -11.97 19.60 11.94
CA TYR A 210 -10.64 19.55 11.34
C TYR A 210 -9.48 19.58 12.35
N PRO A 211 -9.47 20.47 13.36
CA PRO A 211 -8.42 20.45 14.39
C PRO A 211 -8.34 19.13 15.17
N GLU A 212 -9.49 18.55 15.53
CA GLU A 212 -9.54 17.27 16.26
C GLU A 212 -8.98 16.12 15.42
N VAL A 213 -9.40 16.01 14.15
CA VAL A 213 -8.88 14.99 13.22
C VAL A 213 -7.38 15.18 13.01
N LYS A 214 -6.90 16.42 12.87
CA LYS A 214 -5.47 16.72 12.71
C LYS A 214 -4.65 16.30 13.93
N ASP A 215 -5.16 16.54 15.14
CA ASP A 215 -4.49 16.12 16.38
C ASP A 215 -4.44 14.59 16.49
N GLU A 216 -5.53 13.89 16.19
CA GLU A 216 -5.57 12.42 16.16
C GLU A 216 -4.59 11.83 15.13
N VAL A 217 -4.56 12.39 13.92
CA VAL A 217 -3.59 12.04 12.87
C VAL A 217 -2.15 12.27 13.36
N GLY A 218 -1.90 13.35 14.10
CA GLY A 218 -0.59 13.64 14.69
C GLY A 218 -0.16 12.65 15.77
N VAL A 219 -1.08 12.25 16.65
CA VAL A 219 -0.84 11.18 17.64
C VAL A 219 -0.49 9.87 16.92
N LEU A 220 -1.24 9.54 15.87
CA LEU A 220 -1.03 8.31 15.11
C LEU A 220 0.30 8.30 14.35
N TYR A 221 0.64 9.42 13.71
CA TYR A 221 1.91 9.60 13.05
C TYR A 221 3.07 9.37 14.02
N ASN A 222 3.04 10.02 15.18
CA ASN A 222 4.09 9.88 16.20
C ASN A 222 4.20 8.44 16.74
N LYS A 223 3.07 7.72 16.85
CA LYS A 223 3.04 6.31 17.28
C LYS A 223 3.79 5.39 16.31
N TYR A 224 3.70 5.64 14.99
CA TYR A 224 4.26 4.75 13.96
C TYR A 224 5.53 5.27 13.27
N ARG A 225 5.91 6.52 13.54
CA ARG A 225 7.04 7.21 12.89
C ARG A 225 8.33 6.41 12.89
N ASP A 226 8.70 5.84 14.04
CA ASP A 226 9.94 5.06 14.17
C ASP A 226 9.91 3.81 13.29
N GLY A 227 8.73 3.20 13.12
CA GLY A 227 8.52 2.09 12.21
C GLY A 227 8.68 2.51 10.74
N TYR A 228 8.10 3.65 10.35
CA TYR A 228 8.29 4.19 8.99
C TYR A 228 9.76 4.55 8.71
N ALA A 229 10.48 5.04 9.70
CA ALA A 229 11.89 5.41 9.59
C ALA A 229 12.83 4.24 9.29
N THR A 230 12.35 2.99 9.40
CA THR A 230 13.10 1.79 9.00
C THR A 230 13.08 1.52 7.48
N ALA A 231 12.30 2.29 6.72
CA ALA A 231 12.25 2.17 5.26
C ALA A 231 13.61 2.46 4.61
N ASP A 232 13.88 1.85 3.46
CA ASP A 232 15.14 2.00 2.73
C ASP A 232 15.37 3.42 2.21
N ALA A 233 14.29 4.16 1.90
CA ALA A 233 14.34 5.57 1.54
C ALA A 233 13.08 6.32 1.99
N ILE A 234 13.22 7.65 2.12
CA ILE A 234 12.14 8.57 2.50
C ILE A 234 11.86 9.51 1.34
N ILE A 235 10.59 9.63 0.96
CA ILE A 235 10.08 10.56 -0.04
C ILE A 235 9.17 11.54 0.68
N SER A 236 9.74 12.68 1.07
CA SER A 236 9.01 13.76 1.73
C SER A 236 8.38 14.67 0.68
N VAL A 237 7.06 14.81 0.74
CA VAL A 237 6.28 15.68 -0.15
C VAL A 237 6.80 17.13 -0.09
N GLU A 238 7.11 17.63 1.11
CA GLU A 238 7.64 18.99 1.31
C GLU A 238 9.01 19.18 0.64
N LYS A 239 9.90 18.19 0.77
CA LYS A 239 11.23 18.25 0.13
C LYS A 239 11.13 18.18 -1.39
N VAL A 240 10.20 17.37 -1.91
CA VAL A 240 9.97 17.28 -3.36
C VAL A 240 9.42 18.60 -3.88
N ALA A 241 8.41 19.18 -3.22
CA ALA A 241 7.84 20.48 -3.59
C ALA A 241 8.91 21.59 -3.58
N SER A 242 9.69 21.68 -2.50
CA SER A 242 10.76 22.68 -2.36
C SER A 242 11.79 22.58 -3.49
N ARG A 243 12.17 21.35 -3.88
CA ARG A 243 13.16 21.13 -4.95
C ARG A 243 12.60 21.44 -6.34
N LEU A 244 11.30 21.25 -6.56
CA LEU A 244 10.63 21.59 -7.81
C LEU A 244 10.25 23.08 -7.88
N GLY A 245 10.37 23.81 -6.78
CA GLY A 245 10.05 25.24 -6.71
C GLY A 245 8.55 25.52 -6.57
N TYR A 246 7.79 24.58 -6.00
CA TYR A 246 6.37 24.81 -5.69
C TYR A 246 6.23 25.54 -4.36
N ASP A 247 5.46 26.64 -4.37
CA ASP A 247 5.13 27.41 -3.17
C ASP A 247 3.98 26.78 -2.37
N ASN A 248 3.08 26.05 -3.04
CA ASN A 248 1.99 25.30 -2.42
C ASN A 248 2.15 23.79 -2.65
N LEU A 249 1.98 23.02 -1.58
CA LEU A 249 2.00 21.56 -1.62
C LEU A 249 0.88 20.97 -2.47
N GLU A 250 -0.22 21.68 -2.68
CA GLU A 250 -1.34 21.22 -3.52
C GLU A 250 -0.99 21.17 -5.01
N GLU A 251 0.08 21.84 -5.43
CA GLU A 251 0.59 21.78 -6.81
C GLU A 251 1.36 20.49 -7.09
N ILE A 252 1.75 19.75 -6.04
CA ILE A 252 2.50 18.52 -6.22
C ILE A 252 1.64 17.45 -6.87
N THR A 253 2.14 16.88 -7.96
CA THR A 253 1.42 15.82 -8.66
C THR A 253 1.89 14.45 -8.19
N ARG A 254 1.04 13.43 -8.37
CA ARG A 254 1.45 12.03 -8.17
C ARG A 254 2.58 11.64 -9.13
N GLU A 255 2.66 12.26 -10.31
CA GLU A 255 3.71 12.06 -11.29
C GLU A 255 5.06 12.54 -10.73
N ASP A 256 5.11 13.70 -10.05
CA ASP A 256 6.33 14.22 -9.39
C ASP A 256 6.83 13.27 -8.31
N LEU A 257 5.91 12.81 -7.45
CA LEU A 257 6.23 11.86 -6.39
C LEU A 257 6.65 10.49 -6.95
N THR A 258 6.03 10.05 -8.05
CA THR A 258 6.39 8.79 -8.72
C THR A 258 7.76 8.88 -9.37
N LEU A 259 8.09 10.02 -10.00
CA LEU A 259 9.44 10.29 -10.51
C LEU A 259 10.48 10.26 -9.39
N GLU A 260 10.15 10.81 -8.23
CA GLU A 260 11.05 10.74 -7.08
C GLU A 260 11.22 9.31 -6.56
N ALA A 261 10.14 8.55 -6.46
CA ALA A 261 10.20 7.14 -6.07
C ALA A 261 11.11 6.34 -7.01
N LEU A 262 10.99 6.54 -8.32
CA LEU A 262 11.85 5.88 -9.30
C LEU A 262 13.32 6.29 -9.17
N ARG A 263 13.62 7.54 -8.81
CA ARG A 263 15.00 7.99 -8.54
C ARG A 263 15.58 7.35 -7.29
N GLU A 264 14.80 7.25 -6.21
CA GLU A 264 15.25 6.57 -4.99
C GLU A 264 15.45 5.08 -5.23
N ILE A 265 14.53 4.41 -5.94
CA ILE A 265 14.69 3.01 -6.33
C ILE A 265 15.98 2.81 -7.13
N GLU A 266 16.26 3.68 -8.12
CA GLU A 266 17.49 3.61 -8.90
C GLU A 266 18.75 3.75 -8.04
N LYS A 267 18.75 4.67 -7.06
CA LYS A 267 19.88 4.83 -6.13
C LYS A 267 20.08 3.56 -5.31
N LEU A 268 19.00 2.99 -4.76
CA LEU A 268 19.06 1.78 -3.94
C LEU A 268 19.54 0.56 -4.73
N THR A 269 19.06 0.36 -5.96
CA THR A 269 19.51 -0.76 -6.80
C THR A 269 20.97 -0.62 -7.21
N ARG A 270 21.45 0.60 -7.48
CA ARG A 270 22.88 0.87 -7.74
C ARG A 270 23.75 0.54 -6.54
N VAL A 271 23.35 0.97 -5.33
CA VAL A 271 24.09 0.66 -4.09
C VAL A 271 24.15 -0.85 -3.85
N LYS A 272 23.00 -1.54 -3.99
CA LYS A 272 22.96 -3.01 -3.85
C LYS A 272 23.91 -3.70 -4.82
N LYS A 273 23.93 -3.28 -6.08
CA LYS A 273 24.85 -3.83 -7.10
C LYS A 273 26.31 -3.62 -6.73
N MET A 274 26.69 -2.43 -6.25
CA MET A 274 28.06 -2.15 -5.82
C MET A 274 28.48 -3.03 -4.63
N ILE A 275 27.57 -3.25 -3.67
CA ILE A 275 27.82 -4.14 -2.52
C ILE A 275 27.97 -5.60 -2.99
N GLU A 276 27.10 -6.08 -3.87
CA GLU A 276 27.19 -7.43 -4.44
C GLU A 276 28.48 -7.65 -5.25
N GLU A 277 28.96 -6.65 -5.99
CA GLU A 277 30.21 -6.71 -6.73
C GLU A 277 31.43 -6.73 -5.81
N ALA A 278 31.42 -5.95 -4.72
CA ALA A 278 32.49 -5.93 -3.73
C ALA A 278 32.56 -7.23 -2.89
N ALA A 279 31.45 -7.96 -2.77
CA ALA A 279 31.36 -9.21 -2.00
C ALA A 279 31.75 -10.47 -2.81
N LYS A 280 32.01 -10.36 -4.11
CA LYS A 280 32.42 -11.52 -4.93
C LYS A 280 33.84 -11.96 -4.58
N PRO A 281 34.07 -13.23 -4.20
CA PRO A 281 35.42 -13.74 -3.98
C PRO A 281 36.21 -13.75 -5.29
N PHE A 282 37.50 -13.40 -5.19
CA PHE A 282 38.47 -13.36 -6.30
C PHE A 282 38.69 -14.74 -6.94
#